data_AF-A0A7J5E6Z3-F1
#
_entry.id   AF-A0A7J5E6Z3-F1
#
_cell.length_a   1.000
_cell.length_b   1.000
_cell.length_c   1.000
_cell.angle_alpha   90.00
_cell.angle_beta   90.00
_cell.angle_gamma   90.00
#
_symmetry.space_group_name_H-M   'P 1'
#
loop_
_entity.id
_entity.type
_entity.pdbx_description
1 polymer ?
#
loop_
_entity_poly.entity_id
_entity_poly.type
_entity_poly.pdbx_seq_one_letter_code
_entity_poly.pdbx_strand_id
1 'polypeptide(L)'
;MKIKFNYLKTIAILLLLLTVKTPAQYNSYGIKGGLQFNYLLPSNEFPLTQYDLNFSYLARGFARFELSNDFDVEAGLGYGLYSGDDYTAAHYNTTIIPIDARLIYSPFDMKNWNPYVFGGLGLMHYNVDDKPVSPTVDPVEESGWTALIPLGIGTEIKLSENTALDVTAGYSYSFTDNLNYVNQAEFNDGYWNIGLGLTFGGDNPNSDTDNDGLTKREEEELGTDPNNPDTDGDGLNDGEEFRKYMSNPKNVDSDNDGLNDGEEVKVHNTNPNKADSDNDGLNDFDEVNKYTTNPNNPDTDSDGLKDGEEVHNYKTKVLDADSDNDGLLDGDEVNKHKADPLNP
;
A
#
# COMPACT_ATOMS: atom_id res chain seq x y z
N MET A 1 -35.69 -36.94 -13.64
CA MET A 1 -34.23 -36.88 -13.77
C MET A 1 -33.73 -35.94 -12.68
N LYS A 2 -33.10 -36.48 -11.63
CA LYS A 2 -32.64 -35.72 -10.43
C LYS A 2 -31.25 -35.16 -10.71
N ILE A 3 -31.11 -33.83 -10.75
CA ILE A 3 -29.81 -33.16 -10.81
C ILE A 3 -29.31 -33.03 -9.36
N LYS A 4 -28.15 -33.64 -9.08
CA LYS A 4 -27.52 -33.66 -7.75
C LYS A 4 -26.82 -32.33 -7.48
N PHE A 5 -27.13 -31.76 -6.31
CA PHE A 5 -26.38 -30.71 -5.62
C PHE A 5 -24.90 -31.08 -5.47
N ASN A 6 -24.00 -30.29 -6.05
CA ASN A 6 -22.56 -30.39 -5.78
C ASN A 6 -21.82 -29.04 -5.95
N TYR A 7 -22.44 -27.93 -5.58
CA TYR A 7 -21.82 -26.59 -5.62
C TYR A 7 -21.29 -26.10 -4.26
N LEU A 8 -21.47 -26.85 -3.17
CA LEU A 8 -21.07 -26.38 -1.83
C LEU A 8 -19.58 -26.56 -1.50
N LYS A 9 -18.82 -27.35 -2.27
CA LYS A 9 -17.39 -27.59 -1.99
C LYS A 9 -16.44 -26.58 -2.66
N THR A 10 -16.91 -25.85 -3.67
CA THR A 10 -16.08 -24.84 -4.36
C THR A 10 -16.16 -23.46 -3.68
N ILE A 11 -17.22 -23.19 -2.92
CA ILE A 11 -17.39 -21.93 -2.18
C ILE A 11 -16.53 -21.91 -0.90
N ALA A 12 -16.21 -23.07 -0.31
CA ALA A 12 -15.42 -23.16 0.91
C ALA A 12 -13.92 -22.83 0.72
N ILE A 13 -13.39 -22.91 -0.51
CA ILE A 13 -11.99 -22.56 -0.80
C ILE A 13 -11.83 -21.04 -1.01
N LEU A 14 -12.89 -20.34 -1.41
CA LEU A 14 -12.86 -18.88 -1.56
C LEU A 14 -12.91 -18.14 -0.21
N LEU A 15 -13.47 -18.78 0.83
CA LEU A 15 -13.62 -18.22 2.17
C LEU A 15 -12.43 -18.47 3.10
N LEU A 16 -11.45 -19.30 2.71
CA LEU A 16 -10.29 -19.65 3.55
C LEU A 16 -9.05 -18.77 3.32
N LEU A 17 -9.09 -17.81 2.40
CA LEU A 17 -8.01 -16.84 2.17
C LEU A 17 -8.16 -15.54 2.99
N LEU A 18 -9.17 -15.46 3.84
CA LEU A 18 -9.33 -14.39 4.82
C LEU A 18 -8.45 -14.65 6.04
N THR A 19 -7.14 -14.41 5.93
CA THR A 19 -6.28 -13.94 7.04
C THR A 19 -4.82 -13.91 6.59
N VAL A 20 -4.44 -12.89 5.81
CA VAL A 20 -3.23 -12.09 6.08
C VAL A 20 -3.58 -10.70 5.56
N LYS A 21 -3.79 -9.73 6.46
CA LYS A 21 -3.75 -8.32 6.06
C LYS A 21 -2.29 -7.96 5.95
N THR A 22 -1.70 -8.14 4.76
CA THR A 22 -0.50 -7.39 4.39
C THR A 22 -1.01 -6.08 3.83
N PRO A 23 -0.65 -4.90 4.35
CA PRO A 23 -1.06 -3.65 3.71
C PRO A 23 -0.59 -3.66 2.25
N ALA A 24 -1.49 -3.68 1.27
CA ALA A 24 -1.04 -3.52 -0.11
C ALA A 24 -0.75 -2.05 -0.39
N GLN A 25 0.44 -1.88 -0.94
CA GLN A 25 1.00 -0.65 -1.47
C GLN A 25 0.12 0.00 -2.56
N TYR A 26 -0.79 -0.74 -3.20
CA TYR A 26 -1.49 -0.35 -4.43
C TYR A 26 -2.86 0.37 -4.20
N ASN A 27 -3.44 0.21 -3.01
CA ASN A 27 -4.60 0.99 -2.54
C ASN A 27 -4.16 2.15 -1.63
N SER A 28 -2.94 2.64 -1.79
CA SER A 28 -2.45 3.76 -1.01
C SER A 28 -2.48 5.08 -1.75
N TYR A 29 -2.77 5.14 -3.05
CA TYR A 29 -2.74 6.43 -3.76
C TYR A 29 -4.00 7.24 -3.44
N GLY A 30 -3.86 8.30 -2.64
CA GLY A 30 -4.99 9.16 -2.28
C GLY A 30 -5.73 9.77 -3.48
N ILE A 31 -5.05 9.94 -4.62
CA ILE A 31 -5.65 10.31 -5.91
C ILE A 31 -4.98 9.52 -7.03
N LYS A 32 -5.79 8.96 -7.93
CA LYS A 32 -5.37 8.31 -9.18
C LYS A 32 -6.00 9.04 -10.37
N GLY A 33 -5.36 8.97 -11.53
CA GLY A 33 -5.93 9.43 -12.79
C GLY A 33 -5.49 8.52 -13.93
N GLY A 34 -6.29 8.43 -15.00
CA GLY A 34 -5.98 7.49 -16.06
C GLY A 34 -6.66 7.76 -17.38
N LEU A 35 -6.22 7.00 -18.38
CA LEU A 35 -6.77 6.97 -19.73
C LEU A 35 -7.08 5.52 -20.09
N GLN A 36 -8.23 5.30 -20.73
CA GLN A 36 -8.69 3.98 -21.13
C GLN A 36 -9.24 4.04 -22.55
N PHE A 37 -8.86 3.06 -23.36
CA PHE A 37 -9.45 2.82 -24.67
C PHE A 37 -10.34 1.58 -24.59
N ASN A 38 -11.59 1.72 -25.01
CA ASN A 38 -12.60 0.68 -24.95
C ASN A 38 -13.02 0.29 -26.36
N TYR A 39 -13.01 -1.00 -26.65
CA TYR A 39 -13.72 -1.55 -27.78
C TYR A 39 -15.18 -1.77 -27.37
N LEU A 40 -16.12 -1.28 -28.19
CA LEU A 40 -17.55 -1.40 -27.90
C LEU A 40 -18.19 -2.47 -28.76
N LEU A 41 -19.13 -3.18 -28.18
CA LEU A 41 -20.02 -4.11 -28.84
C LEU A 41 -21.44 -3.57 -28.66
N PRO A 42 -21.99 -2.90 -29.69
CA PRO A 42 -23.36 -2.43 -29.71
C PRO A 42 -24.36 -3.51 -29.29
N SER A 43 -25.30 -3.12 -28.43
CA SER A 43 -26.44 -3.92 -28.02
C SER A 43 -27.68 -3.15 -28.38
N ASN A 44 -28.25 -3.45 -29.55
CA ASN A 44 -29.45 -2.84 -30.12
C ASN A 44 -30.20 -3.87 -30.99
N GLU A 45 -31.26 -3.46 -31.68
CA GLU A 45 -32.14 -4.36 -32.44
C GLU A 45 -31.44 -5.08 -33.61
N PHE A 46 -30.30 -4.56 -34.07
CA PHE A 46 -29.57 -5.16 -35.18
C PHE A 46 -28.72 -6.34 -34.72
N PRO A 47 -28.89 -7.53 -35.34
CA PRO A 47 -28.10 -8.70 -34.98
C PRO A 47 -26.65 -8.48 -35.38
N LEU A 48 -25.73 -8.92 -34.53
CA LEU A 48 -24.32 -9.04 -34.89
C LEU A 48 -24.19 -10.03 -36.05
N THR A 49 -24.01 -9.53 -37.27
CA THR A 49 -23.76 -10.37 -38.44
C THR A 49 -22.30 -10.84 -38.41
N GLN A 50 -22.04 -12.06 -38.88
CA GLN A 50 -20.74 -12.74 -38.79
C GLN A 50 -19.62 -12.06 -39.62
N TYR A 51 -19.92 -11.02 -40.40
CA TYR A 51 -19.04 -10.46 -41.41
C TYR A 51 -18.66 -8.98 -41.21
N ASP A 52 -19.34 -8.25 -40.33
CA ASP A 52 -19.10 -6.81 -40.16
C ASP A 52 -18.69 -6.47 -38.73
N LEU A 53 -17.38 -6.55 -38.47
CA LEU A 53 -16.76 -5.98 -37.27
C LEU A 53 -16.66 -4.46 -37.45
N ASN A 54 -17.79 -3.76 -37.39
CA ASN A 54 -17.76 -2.31 -37.34
C ASN A 54 -17.03 -1.85 -36.08
N PHE A 55 -16.04 -0.98 -36.28
CA PHE A 55 -15.16 -0.56 -35.22
C PHE A 55 -15.84 0.52 -34.37
N SER A 56 -16.55 0.08 -33.34
CA SER A 56 -17.04 0.95 -32.28
C SER A 56 -15.99 1.08 -31.16
N TYR A 57 -15.78 2.30 -30.66
CA TYR A 57 -14.77 2.56 -29.65
C TYR A 57 -15.14 3.72 -28.72
N LEU A 58 -14.51 3.76 -27.54
CA LEU A 58 -14.61 4.86 -26.59
C LEU A 58 -13.25 5.12 -25.94
N ALA A 59 -12.70 6.31 -26.17
CA ALA A 59 -11.59 6.83 -25.37
C ALA A 59 -12.15 7.53 -24.13
N ARG A 60 -11.66 7.19 -22.95
CA ARG A 60 -12.15 7.72 -21.67
C ARG A 60 -10.98 8.16 -20.81
N GLY A 61 -11.03 9.40 -20.31
CA GLY A 61 -10.17 9.87 -19.23
C GLY A 61 -10.93 9.82 -17.90
N PHE A 62 -10.22 9.55 -16.81
CA PHE A 62 -10.83 9.48 -15.49
C PHE A 62 -9.91 9.99 -14.37
N ALA A 63 -10.54 10.42 -13.28
CA ALA A 63 -9.91 10.71 -12.00
C ALA A 63 -10.59 9.85 -10.93
N ARG A 64 -9.80 9.22 -10.07
CA ARG A 64 -10.27 8.30 -9.03
C ARG A 64 -9.75 8.75 -7.67
N PHE A 65 -10.63 8.74 -6.69
CA PHE A 65 -10.41 9.22 -5.34
C PHE A 65 -10.69 8.09 -4.36
N GLU A 66 -9.75 7.84 -3.46
CA GLU A 66 -9.92 6.84 -2.41
C GLU A 66 -10.91 7.35 -1.36
N LEU A 67 -11.94 6.56 -1.07
CA LEU A 67 -12.85 6.82 0.05
C LEU A 67 -12.46 6.01 1.29
N SER A 68 -11.92 4.82 1.08
CA SER A 68 -11.40 3.91 2.11
C SER A 68 -10.55 2.83 1.44
N ASN A 69 -9.89 1.99 2.23
CA ASN A 69 -9.03 0.91 1.74
C ASN A 69 -9.64 -0.03 0.68
N ASP A 70 -10.97 -0.18 0.65
CA ASP A 70 -11.67 -1.08 -0.28
C ASP A 70 -12.51 -0.33 -1.33
N PHE A 71 -12.67 1.00 -1.20
CA PHE A 71 -13.63 1.77 -2.00
C PHE A 71 -13.00 3.01 -2.61
N ASP A 72 -13.19 3.15 -3.92
CA ASP A 72 -12.86 4.35 -4.67
C ASP A 72 -14.10 4.95 -5.34
N VAL A 73 -14.09 6.28 -5.53
CA VAL A 73 -15.00 6.97 -6.44
C VAL A 73 -14.24 7.46 -7.65
N GLU A 74 -14.75 7.15 -8.84
CA GLU A 74 -14.16 7.55 -10.10
C GLU A 74 -15.10 8.48 -10.88
N ALA A 75 -14.59 9.61 -11.33
CA ALA A 75 -15.25 10.49 -12.28
C ALA A 75 -14.60 10.33 -13.65
N GLY A 76 -15.42 10.18 -14.71
CA GLY A 76 -14.95 9.94 -16.06
C GLY A 76 -15.62 10.82 -17.11
N LEU A 77 -14.88 11.08 -18.18
CA LEU A 77 -15.33 11.73 -19.40
C LEU A 77 -14.79 10.94 -20.58
N GLY A 78 -15.66 10.66 -21.57
CA GLY A 78 -15.26 9.96 -22.78
C GLY A 78 -15.71 10.62 -24.07
N TYR A 79 -15.11 10.15 -25.16
CA TYR A 79 -15.48 10.44 -26.54
C TYR A 79 -15.34 9.16 -27.36
N GLY A 80 -16.39 8.79 -28.08
CA GLY A 80 -16.44 7.52 -28.78
C GLY A 80 -17.34 7.53 -30.00
N LEU A 81 -17.25 6.46 -30.76
CA LEU A 81 -18.09 6.16 -31.90
C LEU A 81 -18.83 4.85 -31.64
N TYR A 82 -20.15 4.90 -31.71
CA TYR A 82 -21.05 3.76 -31.67
C TYR A 82 -21.51 3.49 -33.10
N SER A 83 -21.13 2.36 -33.68
CA SER A 83 -21.35 2.08 -35.10
C SER A 83 -21.71 0.63 -35.35
N GLY A 84 -22.46 0.41 -36.41
CA GLY A 84 -22.88 -0.91 -36.84
C GLY A 84 -23.51 -0.84 -38.22
N ASP A 85 -24.04 -1.97 -38.66
CA ASP A 85 -24.83 -2.03 -39.87
C ASP A 85 -26.23 -2.53 -39.53
N ASP A 86 -27.20 -2.10 -40.32
CA ASP A 86 -28.58 -2.54 -40.19
C ASP A 86 -28.86 -3.87 -40.92
N TYR A 87 -30.12 -4.33 -40.94
CA TYR A 87 -30.50 -5.59 -41.61
C TYR A 87 -30.23 -5.62 -43.12
N THR A 88 -29.96 -4.46 -43.74
CA THR A 88 -29.68 -4.32 -45.17
C THR A 88 -28.20 -4.13 -45.47
N ALA A 89 -27.33 -4.18 -44.44
CA ALA A 89 -25.92 -3.81 -44.49
C ALA A 89 -25.70 -2.30 -44.77
N ALA A 90 -26.67 -1.44 -44.44
CA ALA A 90 -26.44 -0.01 -44.44
C ALA A 90 -25.77 0.41 -43.13
N HIS A 91 -24.66 1.12 -43.26
CA HIS A 91 -23.86 1.58 -42.14
C HIS A 91 -24.54 2.72 -41.38
N TYR A 92 -24.47 2.67 -40.06
CA TYR A 92 -24.80 3.78 -39.17
C TYR A 92 -23.66 4.03 -38.20
N ASN A 93 -23.53 5.28 -37.77
CA ASN A 93 -22.62 5.64 -36.71
C ASN A 93 -23.14 6.84 -35.91
N THR A 94 -22.79 6.85 -34.65
CA THR A 94 -23.26 7.78 -33.65
C THR A 94 -22.09 8.17 -32.77
N THR A 95 -21.74 9.45 -32.79
CA THR A 95 -20.78 10.00 -31.83
C THR A 95 -21.40 10.01 -30.44
N ILE A 96 -20.68 9.48 -29.45
CA ILE A 96 -21.10 9.44 -28.04
C ILE A 96 -20.09 10.14 -27.13
N ILE A 97 -20.61 10.91 -26.17
CA ILE A 97 -19.83 11.67 -25.18
C ILE A 97 -20.40 11.37 -23.79
N PRO A 98 -19.96 10.29 -23.12
CA PRO A 98 -20.37 9.96 -21.76
C PRO A 98 -19.61 10.78 -20.71
N ILE A 99 -20.33 11.18 -19.66
CA ILE A 99 -19.82 11.74 -18.41
C ILE A 99 -20.41 10.90 -17.29
N ASP A 100 -19.57 10.24 -16.49
CA ASP A 100 -20.03 9.25 -15.53
C ASP A 100 -19.28 9.29 -14.19
N ALA A 101 -19.95 8.86 -13.13
CA ALA A 101 -19.37 8.62 -11.82
C ALA A 101 -19.57 7.15 -11.44
N ARG A 102 -18.50 6.48 -11.01
CA ARG A 102 -18.49 5.05 -10.63
C ARG A 102 -18.04 4.90 -9.19
N LEU A 103 -18.72 4.03 -8.45
CA LEU A 103 -18.21 3.45 -7.22
C LEU A 103 -17.47 2.17 -7.58
N ILE A 104 -16.24 2.04 -7.10
CA ILE A 104 -15.36 0.91 -7.33
C ILE A 104 -15.14 0.22 -5.98
N TYR A 105 -15.26 -1.10 -5.98
CA TYR A 105 -15.03 -1.94 -4.82
C TYR A 105 -13.93 -2.95 -5.12
N SER A 106 -12.85 -2.88 -4.34
CA SER A 106 -11.60 -3.61 -4.54
C SER A 106 -11.25 -4.38 -3.25
N PRO A 107 -11.91 -5.52 -2.97
CA PRO A 107 -11.78 -6.21 -1.68
C PRO A 107 -10.49 -7.02 -1.50
N PHE A 108 -9.63 -7.07 -2.52
CA PHE A 108 -8.45 -7.92 -2.53
C PHE A 108 -7.20 -7.07 -2.44
N ASP A 109 -6.39 -7.34 -1.41
CA ASP A 109 -5.20 -6.57 -1.08
C ASP A 109 -3.94 -7.31 -1.57
N MET A 110 -3.76 -7.43 -2.89
CA MET A 110 -2.60 -8.15 -3.45
C MET A 110 -1.52 -7.20 -3.98
N LYS A 111 -0.25 -7.54 -3.72
CA LYS A 111 0.92 -6.68 -3.95
C LYS A 111 1.02 -6.06 -5.37
N ASN A 112 0.70 -6.82 -6.41
CA ASN A 112 0.88 -6.39 -7.82
C ASN A 112 -0.39 -6.48 -8.66
N TRP A 113 -1.51 -6.89 -8.08
CA TRP A 113 -2.73 -7.22 -8.81
C TRP A 113 -3.95 -6.84 -7.97
N ASN A 114 -4.77 -5.93 -8.49
CA ASN A 114 -5.93 -5.41 -7.78
C ASN A 114 -7.20 -5.63 -8.61
N PRO A 115 -7.89 -6.77 -8.45
CA PRO A 115 -9.17 -7.01 -9.09
C PRO A 115 -10.30 -6.26 -8.37
N TYR A 116 -11.22 -5.67 -9.15
CA TYR A 116 -12.30 -4.83 -8.64
C TYR A 116 -13.62 -5.01 -9.41
N VAL A 117 -14.71 -4.56 -8.80
CA VAL A 117 -16.02 -4.42 -9.45
C VAL A 117 -16.43 -2.96 -9.43
N PHE A 118 -17.22 -2.53 -10.42
CA PHE A 118 -17.70 -1.15 -10.46
C PHE A 118 -19.17 -1.05 -10.88
N GLY A 119 -19.82 -0.01 -10.38
CA GLY A 119 -21.16 0.39 -10.77
C GLY A 119 -21.31 1.90 -10.66
N GLY A 120 -22.04 2.52 -11.57
CA GLY A 120 -22.11 3.97 -11.63
C GLY A 120 -23.39 4.52 -12.23
N LEU A 121 -23.39 5.84 -12.35
CA LEU A 121 -24.43 6.63 -13.00
C LEU A 121 -23.74 7.68 -13.88
N GLY A 122 -24.35 8.00 -15.01
CA GLY A 122 -23.81 9.00 -15.92
C GLY A 122 -24.87 9.61 -16.83
N LEU A 123 -24.43 10.57 -17.62
CA LEU A 123 -25.15 11.15 -18.73
C LEU A 123 -24.33 10.94 -20.00
N MET A 124 -24.99 10.71 -21.12
CA MET A 124 -24.33 10.59 -22.41
C MET A 124 -25.03 11.49 -23.42
N HIS A 125 -24.26 12.39 -24.03
CA HIS A 125 -24.71 13.07 -25.23
C HIS A 125 -24.44 12.16 -26.43
N TYR A 126 -25.41 12.01 -27.31
CA TYR A 126 -25.27 11.27 -28.56
C TYR A 126 -25.61 12.18 -29.75
N ASN A 127 -24.95 11.95 -30.88
CA ASN A 127 -25.23 12.59 -32.16
C ASN A 127 -25.10 11.54 -33.26
N VAL A 128 -26.22 11.18 -33.89
CA VAL A 128 -26.27 10.25 -35.01
C VAL A 128 -25.70 10.97 -36.23
N ASP A 129 -24.57 10.48 -36.72
CA ASP A 129 -23.85 11.09 -37.85
C ASP A 129 -24.31 10.43 -39.16
N ASP A 130 -24.27 9.10 -39.25
CA ASP A 130 -24.81 8.30 -40.35
C ASP A 130 -26.02 7.48 -39.89
N LYS A 131 -27.09 7.50 -40.70
CA LYS A 131 -28.37 6.84 -40.39
C LYS A 131 -28.51 5.50 -41.12
N PRO A 132 -29.12 4.48 -40.49
CA PRO A 132 -29.50 3.26 -41.18
C PRO A 132 -30.65 3.53 -42.17
N VAL A 133 -30.94 2.54 -43.03
CA VAL A 133 -32.10 2.61 -43.93
C VAL A 133 -33.31 1.84 -43.37
N SER A 134 -33.08 1.03 -42.34
CA SER A 134 -34.12 0.26 -41.66
C SER A 134 -35.20 1.18 -41.08
N PRO A 135 -36.50 0.83 -41.24
CA PRO A 135 -37.59 1.66 -40.76
C PRO A 135 -37.67 1.66 -39.24
N THR A 136 -38.07 2.79 -38.67
CA THR A 136 -38.41 2.93 -37.25
C THR A 136 -39.92 2.84 -37.04
N VAL A 137 -40.35 2.29 -35.89
CA VAL A 137 -41.77 2.21 -35.51
C VAL A 137 -42.17 3.48 -34.76
N ASP A 138 -41.35 3.86 -33.77
CA ASP A 138 -41.55 5.04 -32.94
C ASP A 138 -40.65 6.21 -33.39
N PRO A 139 -40.96 7.45 -32.99
CA PRO A 139 -40.12 8.60 -33.29
C PRO A 139 -38.71 8.42 -32.75
N VAL A 140 -37.72 8.73 -33.59
CA VAL A 140 -36.30 8.72 -33.23
C VAL A 140 -35.74 10.14 -33.23
N GLU A 141 -34.72 10.37 -32.41
CA GLU A 141 -34.01 11.64 -32.31
C GLU A 141 -32.59 11.51 -32.90
N GLU A 142 -32.14 12.53 -33.63
CA GLU A 142 -30.79 12.55 -34.21
C GLU A 142 -29.72 12.90 -33.18
N SER A 143 -30.08 13.63 -32.13
CA SER A 143 -29.14 14.04 -31.09
C SER A 143 -29.87 14.29 -29.79
N GLY A 144 -29.25 13.97 -28.67
CA GLY A 144 -29.86 14.22 -27.38
C GLY A 144 -28.98 13.82 -26.20
N TRP A 145 -29.57 13.93 -25.02
CA TRP A 145 -28.97 13.45 -23.77
C TRP A 145 -29.76 12.25 -23.26
N THR A 146 -29.04 11.23 -22.81
CA THR A 146 -29.61 10.06 -22.16
C THR A 146 -28.91 9.80 -20.82
N ALA A 147 -29.62 9.19 -19.88
CA ALA A 147 -28.99 8.65 -18.69
C ALA A 147 -28.21 7.37 -19.05
N LEU A 148 -27.17 7.07 -18.26
CA LEU A 148 -26.28 5.94 -18.47
C LEU A 148 -26.05 5.22 -17.14
N ILE A 149 -26.13 3.89 -17.14
CA ILE A 149 -25.71 3.04 -16.01
C ILE A 149 -24.56 2.16 -16.49
N PRO A 150 -23.31 2.53 -16.18
CA PRO A 150 -22.16 1.64 -16.36
C PRO A 150 -22.06 0.64 -15.20
N LEU A 151 -21.89 -0.64 -15.53
CA LEU A 151 -21.56 -1.70 -14.57
C LEU A 151 -20.51 -2.63 -15.15
N GLY A 152 -19.65 -3.18 -14.30
CA GLY A 152 -18.64 -4.12 -14.79
C GLY A 152 -17.66 -4.58 -13.74
N ILE A 153 -16.62 -5.20 -14.26
CA ILE A 153 -15.48 -5.70 -13.51
C ILE A 153 -14.21 -5.11 -14.12
N GLY A 154 -13.16 -5.03 -13.32
CA GLY A 154 -11.87 -4.62 -13.81
C GLY A 154 -10.74 -5.17 -12.97
N THR A 155 -9.53 -4.88 -13.42
CA THR A 155 -8.33 -5.20 -12.68
C THR A 155 -7.21 -4.23 -13.01
N GLU A 156 -6.45 -3.86 -11.99
CA GLU A 156 -5.20 -3.12 -12.13
C GLU A 156 -4.01 -4.07 -11.93
N ILE A 157 -3.00 -3.95 -12.78
CA ILE A 157 -1.76 -4.72 -12.71
C ILE A 157 -0.60 -3.72 -12.59
N LYS A 158 0.12 -3.76 -11.46
CA LYS A 158 1.23 -2.83 -11.17
C LYS A 158 2.31 -2.95 -12.25
N LEU A 159 2.63 -1.82 -12.89
CA LEU A 159 3.75 -1.70 -13.85
C LEU A 159 4.96 -1.01 -13.21
N SER A 160 4.72 -0.04 -12.32
CA SER A 160 5.72 0.66 -11.53
C SER A 160 5.11 1.16 -10.22
N GLU A 161 5.89 1.86 -9.40
CA GLU A 161 5.40 2.47 -8.15
C GLU A 161 4.27 3.46 -8.35
N ASN A 162 4.11 4.12 -9.50
CA ASN A 162 3.05 5.11 -9.72
C ASN A 162 2.22 4.82 -10.98
N THR A 163 2.34 3.63 -11.58
CA THR A 163 1.63 3.28 -12.83
C THR A 163 1.14 1.85 -12.81
N ALA A 164 -0.08 1.63 -13.32
CA ALA A 164 -0.58 0.30 -13.64
C ALA A 164 -1.28 0.24 -14.99
N LEU A 165 -1.34 -0.99 -15.49
CA LEU A 165 -2.25 -1.39 -16.55
C LEU A 165 -3.63 -1.62 -15.94
N ASP A 166 -4.65 -0.97 -16.49
CA ASP A 166 -6.05 -1.16 -16.13
C ASP A 166 -6.77 -1.93 -17.25
N VAL A 167 -7.45 -3.01 -16.90
CA VAL A 167 -8.23 -3.83 -17.83
C VAL A 167 -9.65 -3.92 -17.30
N THR A 168 -10.64 -3.59 -18.15
CA THR A 168 -12.05 -3.60 -17.75
C THR A 168 -12.91 -4.38 -18.73
N ALA A 169 -14.02 -4.90 -18.21
CA ALA A 169 -15.10 -5.44 -19.02
C ALA A 169 -16.42 -5.08 -18.34
N GLY A 170 -17.38 -4.57 -19.11
CA GLY A 170 -18.64 -4.11 -18.56
C GLY A 170 -19.73 -3.92 -19.58
N TYR A 171 -20.90 -3.53 -19.08
CA TYR A 171 -22.06 -3.15 -19.86
C TYR A 171 -22.48 -1.74 -19.47
N SER A 172 -22.79 -0.92 -20.47
CA SER A 172 -23.38 0.40 -20.27
C SER A 172 -24.80 0.37 -20.81
N TYR A 173 -25.76 0.44 -19.90
CA TYR A 173 -27.18 0.56 -20.24
C TYR A 173 -27.51 2.02 -20.46
N SER A 174 -28.13 2.35 -21.60
CA SER A 174 -28.65 3.69 -21.87
C SER A 174 -30.17 3.72 -21.72
N PHE A 175 -30.74 4.90 -21.52
CA PHE A 175 -32.19 5.08 -21.42
C PHE A 175 -32.81 5.60 -22.73
N THR A 176 -32.20 5.27 -23.87
CA THR A 176 -32.64 5.72 -25.20
C THR A 176 -32.59 4.57 -26.22
N ASP A 177 -33.50 4.59 -27.19
CA ASP A 177 -33.51 3.72 -28.38
C ASP A 177 -32.99 4.48 -29.63
N ASN A 178 -32.07 5.43 -29.44
CA ASN A 178 -31.69 6.37 -30.51
C ASN A 178 -30.20 6.25 -30.90
N LEU A 179 -29.43 5.38 -30.26
CA LEU A 179 -27.99 5.24 -30.54
C LEU A 179 -27.72 4.63 -31.91
N ASN A 180 -28.65 3.80 -32.41
CA ASN A 180 -28.63 3.29 -33.79
C ASN A 180 -29.66 3.98 -34.70
N TYR A 181 -30.36 5.01 -34.21
CA TYR A 181 -31.44 5.73 -34.91
C TYR A 181 -32.63 4.85 -35.33
N VAL A 182 -32.88 3.74 -34.62
CA VAL A 182 -34.05 2.87 -34.84
C VAL A 182 -34.73 2.58 -33.51
N ASN A 183 -36.04 2.81 -33.46
CA ASN A 183 -36.87 2.47 -32.30
C ASN A 183 -37.93 1.44 -32.71
N GLN A 184 -37.80 0.21 -32.22
CA GLN A 184 -38.78 -0.87 -32.44
C GLN A 184 -39.65 -1.19 -31.20
N ALA A 185 -39.67 -0.32 -30.18
CA ALA A 185 -40.40 -0.52 -28.93
C ALA A 185 -40.03 -1.83 -28.17
N GLU A 186 -38.79 -2.29 -28.32
CA GLU A 186 -38.28 -3.48 -27.64
C GLU A 186 -37.50 -3.12 -26.38
N PHE A 187 -36.21 -2.74 -26.54
CA PHE A 187 -35.29 -2.47 -25.45
C PHE A 187 -34.36 -1.30 -25.77
N ASN A 188 -34.10 -0.47 -24.76
CA ASN A 188 -33.14 0.63 -24.87
C ASN A 188 -31.76 0.15 -25.31
N ASP A 189 -31.15 0.94 -26.19
CA ASP A 189 -29.80 0.71 -26.67
C ASP A 189 -28.80 0.69 -25.51
N GLY A 190 -27.74 -0.08 -25.71
CA GLY A 190 -26.59 -0.08 -24.83
C GLY A 190 -25.37 -0.62 -25.54
N TYR A 191 -24.32 -0.87 -24.78
CA TYR A 191 -23.12 -1.51 -25.31
C TYR A 191 -22.36 -2.29 -24.24
N TRP A 192 -21.85 -3.45 -24.66
CA TRP A 192 -20.75 -4.09 -23.94
C TRP A 192 -19.45 -3.35 -24.27
N ASN A 193 -18.53 -3.32 -23.32
CA ASN A 193 -17.20 -2.74 -23.52
C ASN A 193 -16.13 -3.63 -22.92
N ILE A 194 -14.98 -3.67 -23.60
CA ILE A 194 -13.73 -4.21 -23.08
C ILE A 194 -12.69 -3.09 -23.18
N GLY A 195 -12.15 -2.69 -22.03
CA GLY A 195 -11.24 -1.57 -21.90
C GLY A 195 -9.81 -2.00 -21.57
N LEU A 196 -8.86 -1.28 -22.14
CA LEU A 196 -7.44 -1.32 -21.81
C LEU A 196 -6.97 0.12 -21.55
N GLY A 197 -6.34 0.34 -20.41
CA GLY A 197 -5.96 1.67 -19.96
C GLY A 197 -4.70 1.69 -19.10
N LEU A 198 -4.27 2.90 -18.78
CA LEU A 198 -3.22 3.15 -17.80
C LEU A 198 -3.80 4.00 -16.67
N THR A 199 -3.52 3.57 -15.44
CA THR A 199 -3.78 4.33 -14.22
C THR A 199 -2.45 4.85 -13.68
N PHE A 200 -2.42 6.14 -13.33
CA PHE A 200 -1.30 6.82 -12.70
C PHE A 200 -1.72 7.23 -11.29
N GLY A 201 -0.95 6.81 -10.29
CA GLY A 201 -1.16 7.19 -8.89
C GLY A 201 -0.34 8.43 -8.52
N GLY A 202 -0.90 9.31 -7.70
CA GLY A 202 -0.14 10.34 -7.00
C GLY A 202 0.49 9.79 -5.73
N ASP A 203 1.71 10.24 -5.39
CA ASP A 203 2.41 9.80 -4.17
C ASP A 203 1.53 10.01 -2.93
N ASN A 204 1.45 8.99 -2.08
CA ASN A 204 0.79 9.11 -0.77
C ASN A 204 1.84 9.37 0.31
N PRO A 205 1.86 10.57 0.92
CA PRO A 205 2.81 10.88 1.98
C PRO A 205 2.56 10.08 3.28
N ASN A 206 1.38 9.47 3.44
CA ASN A 206 1.03 8.68 4.62
C ASN A 206 1.21 7.17 4.41
N SER A 207 1.78 6.72 3.29
CA SER A 207 2.13 5.31 3.15
C SER A 207 3.42 5.00 3.88
N ASP A 208 3.54 3.79 4.42
CA ASP A 208 4.73 3.21 5.01
C ASP A 208 5.24 2.16 3.99
N THR A 209 6.41 2.39 3.41
CA THR A 209 6.82 1.71 2.17
C THR A 209 7.69 0.49 2.42
N ASP A 210 8.58 0.55 3.40
CA ASP A 210 9.40 -0.57 3.84
C ASP A 210 8.85 -1.31 5.07
N ASN A 211 7.78 -0.81 5.69
CA ASN A 211 7.07 -1.40 6.83
C ASN A 211 7.90 -1.41 8.11
N ASP A 212 8.73 -0.40 8.31
CA ASP A 212 9.44 -0.14 9.56
C ASP A 212 8.53 0.54 10.61
N GLY A 213 7.37 1.04 10.17
CA GLY A 213 6.37 1.72 10.98
C GLY A 213 6.31 3.23 10.73
N LEU A 214 7.24 3.85 10.01
CA LEU A 214 7.22 5.26 9.65
C LEU A 214 6.51 5.47 8.32
N THR A 215 5.76 6.57 8.22
CA THR A 215 5.20 7.01 6.94
C THR A 215 6.26 7.76 6.14
N LYS A 216 6.17 7.75 4.81
CA LYS A 216 7.07 8.52 3.91
C LYS A 216 7.29 9.97 4.36
N ARG A 217 6.24 10.61 4.88
CA ARG A 217 6.32 11.97 5.43
C ARG A 217 7.12 12.05 6.73
N GLU A 218 6.90 11.11 7.66
CA GLU A 218 7.72 11.03 8.87
C GLU A 218 9.19 10.78 8.51
N GLU A 219 9.45 9.90 7.55
CA GLU A 219 10.80 9.61 7.06
C GLU A 219 11.45 10.80 6.36
N GLU A 220 10.69 11.56 5.57
CA GLU A 220 11.16 12.82 4.97
C GLU A 220 11.49 13.86 6.06
N GLU A 221 10.69 13.93 7.13
CA GLU A 221 10.93 14.83 8.27
C GLU A 221 12.16 14.42 9.11
N LEU A 222 12.39 13.12 9.28
CA LEU A 222 13.56 12.55 9.97
C LEU A 222 14.81 12.51 9.07
N GLY A 223 14.60 12.55 7.76
CA GLY A 223 15.63 12.39 6.73
C GLY A 223 16.18 10.97 6.65
N THR A 224 15.36 9.96 6.95
CA THR A 224 15.61 8.54 6.71
C THR A 224 15.24 8.16 5.26
N ASP A 225 15.55 6.94 4.81
CA ASP A 225 15.21 6.49 3.44
C ASP A 225 13.88 5.72 3.41
N PRO A 226 12.83 6.25 2.75
CA PRO A 226 11.51 5.62 2.65
C PRO A 226 11.42 4.24 1.99
N ASN A 227 12.54 3.63 1.64
CA ASN A 227 12.58 2.30 1.03
C ASN A 227 13.58 1.39 1.74
N ASN A 228 14.16 1.83 2.86
CA ASN A 228 15.12 1.09 3.62
C ASN A 228 14.72 1.15 5.11
N PRO A 229 14.23 0.04 5.68
CA PRO A 229 13.66 0.06 7.02
C PRO A 229 14.69 0.31 8.13
N ASP A 230 15.99 0.30 7.82
CA ASP A 230 17.13 0.44 8.74
C ASP A 230 18.16 1.34 8.03
N THR A 231 18.02 2.65 8.20
CA THR A 231 18.70 3.67 7.40
C THR A 231 20.20 3.70 7.63
N ASP A 232 20.65 3.51 8.88
CA ASP A 232 22.08 3.52 9.22
C ASP A 232 22.73 2.13 9.27
N GLY A 233 21.93 1.06 9.25
CA GLY A 233 22.38 -0.32 9.12
C GLY A 233 22.90 -0.92 10.43
N ASP A 234 22.46 -0.42 11.58
CA ASP A 234 22.84 -0.94 12.90
C ASP A 234 22.04 -2.19 13.32
N GLY A 235 20.97 -2.47 12.58
CA GLY A 235 20.09 -3.62 12.76
C GLY A 235 18.77 -3.30 13.47
N LEU A 236 18.56 -2.13 14.07
CA LEU A 236 17.24 -1.62 14.44
C LEU A 236 16.56 -1.02 13.21
N ASN A 237 15.23 -0.95 13.23
CA ASN A 237 14.52 -0.26 12.17
C ASN A 237 14.19 1.18 12.60
N ASP A 238 14.11 2.09 11.64
CA ASP A 238 14.00 3.53 11.90
C ASP A 238 12.77 3.84 12.78
N GLY A 239 11.66 3.13 12.53
CA GLY A 239 10.45 3.21 13.34
C GLY A 239 10.61 2.75 14.79
N GLU A 240 11.37 1.68 15.08
CA GLU A 240 11.70 1.23 16.44
C GLU A 240 12.58 2.25 17.15
N GLU A 241 13.63 2.71 16.49
CA GLU A 241 14.53 3.73 17.03
C GLU A 241 13.77 5.00 17.39
N PHE A 242 12.99 5.55 16.45
CA PHE A 242 12.27 6.80 16.66
C PHE A 242 11.15 6.70 17.70
N ARG A 243 10.37 5.61 17.70
CA ARG A 243 9.16 5.53 18.55
C ARG A 243 9.35 4.82 19.88
N LYS A 244 10.28 3.88 19.96
CA LYS A 244 10.44 3.00 21.14
C LYS A 244 11.70 3.35 21.93
N TYR A 245 12.84 3.45 21.26
CA TYR A 245 14.13 3.67 21.92
C TYR A 245 14.49 5.15 22.05
N MET A 246 13.89 6.00 21.23
CA MET A 246 14.23 7.43 21.11
C MET A 246 15.69 7.66 20.74
N SER A 247 16.32 6.67 20.09
CA SER A 247 17.64 6.78 19.45
C SER A 247 17.53 7.48 18.09
N ASN A 248 18.65 7.71 17.43
CA ASN A 248 18.73 8.42 16.17
C ASN A 248 18.84 7.43 14.99
N PRO A 249 17.80 7.29 14.14
CA PRO A 249 17.74 6.35 13.00
C PRO A 249 18.77 6.52 11.87
N LYS A 250 19.73 7.41 12.08
CA LYS A 250 20.73 7.84 11.08
C LYS A 250 22.13 7.77 11.64
N ASN A 251 22.27 7.27 12.85
CA ASN A 251 23.51 7.20 13.56
C ASN A 251 23.59 5.88 14.31
N VAL A 252 24.39 4.98 13.74
CA VAL A 252 24.67 3.63 14.23
C VAL A 252 25.01 3.53 15.73
N ASP A 253 25.48 4.61 16.36
CA ASP A 253 25.86 4.70 17.77
C ASP A 253 25.41 6.06 18.32
N SER A 254 24.19 6.10 18.87
CA SER A 254 23.47 7.33 19.22
C SER A 254 24.10 8.11 20.36
N ASP A 255 24.72 7.44 21.33
CA ASP A 255 25.38 8.07 22.48
C ASP A 255 26.90 8.18 22.36
N ASN A 256 27.48 7.58 21.33
CA ASN A 256 28.89 7.61 20.96
C ASN A 256 29.82 6.94 21.99
N ASP A 257 29.38 5.85 22.61
CA ASP A 257 30.19 5.07 23.54
C ASP A 257 31.07 3.99 22.87
N GLY A 258 30.73 3.62 21.62
CA GLY A 258 31.43 2.63 20.80
C GLY A 258 30.66 1.32 20.56
N LEU A 259 29.53 1.08 21.24
CA LEU A 259 28.55 0.06 20.89
C LEU A 259 27.53 0.65 19.90
N ASN A 260 26.98 -0.17 19.02
CA ASN A 260 25.87 0.29 18.17
C ASN A 260 24.52 0.05 18.85
N ASP A 261 23.53 0.89 18.53
CA ASP A 261 22.23 0.87 19.24
C ASP A 261 21.55 -0.51 19.11
N GLY A 262 21.70 -1.16 17.96
CA GLY A 262 21.24 -2.52 17.72
C GLY A 262 21.87 -3.58 18.63
N GLU A 263 23.18 -3.53 18.88
CA GLU A 263 23.88 -4.41 19.82
C GLU A 263 23.45 -4.12 21.26
N GLU A 264 23.39 -2.85 21.64
CA GLU A 264 22.94 -2.42 22.95
C GLU A 264 21.55 -2.97 23.29
N VAL A 265 20.60 -2.78 22.37
CA VAL A 265 19.21 -3.19 22.57
C VAL A 265 19.04 -4.71 22.52
N LYS A 266 19.69 -5.40 21.57
CA LYS A 266 19.39 -6.82 21.29
C LYS A 266 20.29 -7.79 22.03
N VAL A 267 21.50 -7.38 22.39
CA VAL A 267 22.51 -8.24 23.00
C VAL A 267 22.72 -7.88 24.47
N HIS A 268 22.97 -6.61 24.75
CA HIS A 268 23.38 -6.16 26.09
C HIS A 268 22.22 -5.71 26.98
N ASN A 269 21.07 -5.37 26.39
CA ASN A 269 19.93 -4.74 27.06
C ASN A 269 20.31 -3.43 27.76
N THR A 270 21.25 -2.69 27.20
CA THR A 270 21.64 -1.34 27.63
C THR A 270 20.75 -0.29 26.97
N ASN A 271 20.93 0.99 27.33
CA ASN A 271 20.17 2.09 26.78
C ASN A 271 20.96 2.83 25.69
N PRO A 272 20.53 2.79 24.42
CA PRO A 272 21.28 3.34 23.29
C PRO A 272 21.44 4.86 23.26
N ASN A 273 20.87 5.56 24.24
CA ASN A 273 20.97 7.00 24.40
C ASN A 273 21.81 7.40 25.62
N LYS A 274 22.56 6.46 26.20
CA LYS A 274 23.25 6.65 27.46
C LYS A 274 24.49 5.76 27.54
N ALA A 275 25.63 6.38 27.24
CA ALA A 275 26.93 5.72 27.18
C ALA A 275 27.33 4.90 28.42
N ASP A 276 26.77 5.17 29.58
CA ASP A 276 27.01 4.44 30.84
C ASP A 276 25.63 4.12 31.39
N SER A 277 25.10 2.92 31.16
CA SER A 277 23.69 2.56 31.38
C SER A 277 23.30 2.49 32.86
N ASP A 278 24.20 2.06 33.74
CA ASP A 278 23.93 1.93 35.17
C ASP A 278 24.46 3.08 36.05
N ASN A 279 25.21 4.02 35.46
CA ASN A 279 25.82 5.20 36.09
C ASN A 279 26.89 4.85 37.13
N ASP A 280 27.75 3.89 36.84
CA ASP A 280 28.85 3.53 37.72
C ASP A 280 30.16 4.29 37.41
N GLY A 281 30.25 4.91 36.23
CA GLY A 281 31.40 5.67 35.75
C GLY A 281 32.24 4.95 34.69
N LEU A 282 31.88 3.75 34.25
CA LEU A 282 32.35 3.10 33.02
C LEU A 282 31.30 3.21 31.93
N ASN A 283 31.73 3.24 30.68
CA ASN A 283 30.80 3.19 29.56
C ASN A 283 30.53 1.74 29.18
N ASP A 284 29.35 1.48 28.61
CA ASP A 284 28.85 0.13 28.32
C ASP A 284 29.83 -0.61 27.38
N PHE A 285 30.43 0.12 26.43
CA PHE A 285 31.49 -0.42 25.57
C PHE A 285 32.71 -0.95 26.34
N ASP A 286 33.30 -0.19 27.28
CA ASP A 286 34.47 -0.64 28.03
C ASP A 286 34.09 -1.81 28.95
N GLU A 287 32.91 -1.78 29.55
CA GLU A 287 32.41 -2.88 30.38
C GLU A 287 32.31 -4.19 29.60
N VAL A 288 31.71 -4.15 28.41
CA VAL A 288 31.55 -5.35 27.56
C VAL A 288 32.87 -5.82 26.98
N ASN A 289 33.69 -4.92 26.43
CA ASN A 289 34.83 -5.30 25.57
C ASN A 289 36.18 -5.37 26.29
N LYS A 290 36.32 -4.70 27.43
CA LYS A 290 37.62 -4.53 28.10
C LYS A 290 37.63 -5.08 29.52
N TYR A 291 36.58 -4.86 30.29
CA TYR A 291 36.49 -5.28 31.69
C TYR A 291 35.70 -6.57 31.87
N THR A 292 34.80 -6.89 30.94
CA THR A 292 33.88 -8.05 31.00
C THR A 292 32.93 -7.98 32.19
N THR A 293 32.59 -6.78 32.65
CA THR A 293 31.60 -6.50 33.68
C THR A 293 30.18 -6.47 33.08
N ASN A 294 29.17 -6.30 33.92
CA ASN A 294 27.79 -6.23 33.45
C ASN A 294 27.34 -4.75 33.34
N PRO A 295 27.12 -4.21 32.13
CA PRO A 295 26.79 -2.79 31.92
C PRO A 295 25.43 -2.32 32.45
N ASN A 296 24.71 -3.21 33.12
CA ASN A 296 23.44 -2.92 33.78
C ASN A 296 23.52 -3.18 35.29
N ASN A 297 24.71 -3.36 35.84
CA ASN A 297 24.94 -3.61 37.26
C ASN A 297 26.18 -2.86 37.76
N PRO A 298 26.00 -1.80 38.55
CA PRO A 298 27.07 -0.84 38.85
C PRO A 298 28.13 -1.37 39.82
N ASP A 299 28.08 -2.64 40.21
CA ASP A 299 28.93 -3.34 41.19
C ASP A 299 28.84 -4.84 40.85
N THR A 300 29.68 -5.30 39.92
CA THR A 300 29.59 -6.62 39.28
C THR A 300 29.91 -7.76 40.25
N ASP A 301 30.87 -7.59 41.14
CA ASP A 301 31.26 -8.61 42.11
C ASP A 301 30.60 -8.47 43.50
N SER A 302 29.82 -7.40 43.69
CA SER A 302 28.98 -7.14 44.87
C SER A 302 29.78 -6.95 46.15
N ASP A 303 30.94 -6.31 46.05
CA ASP A 303 31.85 -6.07 47.16
C ASP A 303 31.61 -4.71 47.85
N GLY A 304 30.82 -3.83 47.22
CA GLY A 304 30.45 -2.51 47.70
C GLY A 304 31.25 -1.34 47.10
N LEU A 305 32.13 -1.59 46.13
CA LEU A 305 32.68 -0.59 45.21
C LEU A 305 31.95 -0.69 43.87
N LYS A 306 31.90 0.43 43.16
CA LYS A 306 31.42 0.42 41.78
C LYS A 306 32.53 0.02 40.83
N ASP A 307 32.22 -0.69 39.74
CA ASP A 307 33.25 -1.13 38.77
C ASP A 307 34.05 0.08 38.24
N GLY A 308 33.37 1.20 37.99
CA GLY A 308 34.02 2.48 37.64
C GLY A 308 34.91 3.09 38.72
N GLU A 309 34.60 2.92 40.00
CA GLU A 309 35.47 3.36 41.09
C GLU A 309 36.71 2.46 41.22
N GLU A 310 36.52 1.16 41.09
CA GLU A 310 37.59 0.18 41.06
C GLU A 310 38.57 0.46 39.92
N VAL A 311 38.07 0.64 38.69
CA VAL A 311 38.91 0.93 37.52
C VAL A 311 39.62 2.26 37.65
N HIS A 312 38.93 3.33 38.07
CA HIS A 312 39.49 4.69 38.01
C HIS A 312 40.31 5.06 39.24
N ASN A 313 39.83 4.69 40.44
CA ASN A 313 40.37 5.19 41.71
C ASN A 313 41.24 4.15 42.43
N TYR A 314 40.76 2.91 42.59
CA TYR A 314 41.38 1.93 43.49
C TYR A 314 42.32 0.93 42.79
N LYS A 315 42.11 0.68 41.50
CA LYS A 315 42.85 -0.30 40.68
C LYS A 315 42.73 -1.75 41.19
N THR A 316 41.60 -2.06 41.82
CA THR A 316 41.17 -3.40 42.22
C THR A 316 40.68 -4.20 41.01
N LYS A 317 40.38 -5.48 41.23
CA LYS A 317 39.90 -6.40 40.20
C LYS A 317 38.36 -6.42 40.21
N VAL A 318 37.75 -5.79 39.21
CA VAL A 318 36.28 -5.67 39.01
C VAL A 318 35.44 -6.95 38.94
N LEU A 319 36.04 -8.13 39.07
CA LEU A 319 35.35 -9.43 39.06
C LEU A 319 35.74 -10.28 40.28
N ASP A 320 36.45 -9.70 41.25
CA ASP A 320 37.09 -10.38 42.37
C ASP A 320 37.03 -9.50 43.61
N ALA A 321 35.97 -9.72 44.39
CA ALA A 321 35.58 -8.92 45.56
C ALA A 321 36.64 -8.80 46.67
N ASP A 322 37.74 -9.53 46.60
CA ASP A 322 38.89 -9.50 47.52
C ASP A 322 40.18 -9.60 46.69
N SER A 323 40.66 -8.44 46.22
CA SER A 323 41.71 -8.33 45.22
C SER A 323 43.05 -8.87 45.71
N ASP A 324 43.38 -8.70 46.99
CA ASP A 324 44.64 -9.10 47.59
C ASP A 324 44.59 -10.42 48.38
N ASN A 325 43.39 -10.97 48.54
CA ASN A 325 43.08 -12.24 49.19
C ASN A 325 43.45 -12.26 50.69
N ASP A 326 43.28 -11.14 51.39
CA ASP A 326 43.50 -11.02 52.83
C ASP A 326 42.29 -11.46 53.69
N GLY A 327 41.12 -11.61 53.05
CA GLY A 327 39.86 -12.02 53.65
C GLY A 327 38.88 -10.89 54.00
N LEU A 328 39.22 -9.63 53.70
CA LEU A 328 38.29 -8.50 53.64
C LEU A 328 37.88 -8.24 52.19
N LEU A 329 36.69 -7.65 52.00
CA LEU A 329 36.27 -7.24 50.66
C LEU A 329 36.86 -5.86 50.35
N ASP A 330 37.22 -5.58 49.10
CA ASP A 330 37.88 -4.32 48.73
C ASP A 330 36.99 -3.12 49.12
N GLY A 331 35.68 -3.23 48.90
CA GLY A 331 34.69 -2.25 49.33
C GLY A 331 34.60 -2.07 50.85
N ASP A 332 34.78 -3.11 51.65
CA ASP A 332 34.82 -3.00 53.11
C ASP A 332 36.09 -2.30 53.58
N GLU A 333 37.23 -2.61 52.96
CA GLU A 333 38.51 -1.97 53.26
C GLU A 333 38.48 -0.48 52.99
N VAL A 334 37.96 -0.07 51.84
CA VAL A 334 37.83 1.34 51.45
C VAL A 334 36.77 2.04 52.30
N ASN A 335 35.57 1.46 52.42
CA ASN A 335 34.44 2.17 53.01
C ASN A 335 34.47 2.17 54.55
N LYS A 336 34.83 1.05 55.18
CA LYS A 336 34.80 0.88 56.64
C LYS A 336 36.18 1.05 57.27
N HIS A 337 37.22 0.46 56.71
CA HIS A 337 38.54 0.40 57.34
C HIS A 337 39.47 1.56 56.94
N LYS A 338 39.19 2.23 55.81
CA LYS A 338 40.07 3.25 55.20
C LYS A 338 41.47 2.68 54.92
N ALA A 339 41.51 1.42 54.52
CA ALA A 339 42.71 0.69 54.11
C ALA A 339 42.91 0.73 52.59
N ASP A 340 44.07 0.26 52.14
CA ASP A 340 44.40 0.11 50.73
C ASP A 340 44.05 -1.32 50.31
N PRO A 341 43.05 -1.53 49.43
CA PRO A 341 42.52 -2.86 49.09
C PRO A 341 43.47 -3.73 48.25
N LEU A 342 44.69 -3.25 48.00
CA LEU A 342 45.73 -4.00 47.30
C LEU A 342 46.86 -4.42 48.24
N ASN A 343 46.71 -4.19 49.56
CA ASN A 343 47.74 -4.49 50.54
C ASN A 343 47.21 -5.25 51.79
N PRO A 344 47.65 -6.51 51.98
CA PRO A 344 47.21 -7.38 53.08
C PRO A 344 47.64 -6.96 54.49
#